data_AF-A0A8J8J9A9-F1
#
_entry.id   AF-A0A8J8J9A9-F1
#
_cell.length_a   1.000
_cell.length_b   1.000
_cell.length_c   1.000
_cell.angle_alpha   90.00
_cell.angle_beta   90.00
_cell.angle_gamma   90.00
#
_symmetry.space_group_name_H-M   'P 1'
#
loop_
_entity.id
_entity.type
_entity.pdbx_description
1 polymer ?
#
loop_
_entity_poly.entity_id
_entity_poly.type
_entity_poly.pdbx_seq_one_letter_code
_entity_poly.pdbx_strand_id
1 'polypeptide(L)'
;MKKLLALVLIGLLVLVSGCLGSTPTASPTQQQPSTAYSQSGGSSNVTHSQGSPSNTSNVSLAVPAPDFAPAEVNLSNRVHIEIDPRLELVQIIYFLSNSDWYRKHVSPYRAGANLYNYPYMKDVMNYFGNYTNATAVQMVPTMVEQGLAYDAIPEFALHLNPVNFSRDMNWSDMLELRPWLNTSLLDEFARAVAQFANETDFWRFYNEHRAFYNETLRGFETNGEEILNVTHFEENFFGENASSWTIVPLTLIAYNGFGYHLDQGEKKKIYAFLGFGRIENGIPRVYLSRAGITFLVHEFAHSFVNPAVDRYYYLFKPYESLYDPVKEKLSLMAYTDFKIMLYETFVRAVESYYLNVTGHPEEARDDLIKNQNLGFYFIKDVYNAYVNDYMKHRDVYKNYTDFMPELAKVVGAVYNRTDGGKRVEPPTTVYDFLKKANVTGATVAYSPGYYSRRLAENEYRWLLSLGINATLKPVSELTEKELRGNLMLVLYSNSSLLKELNKNALVTVNGSKFYSRASGKTYTGELEVFEVFKNPWNESSVVYLTVGTDEGAFYSTGFIREYYLTYLIFFVPAGTTLEWA
;
A
#
# COMPACT_ATOMS: atom_id res chain seq x y z
N MET A 1 12.24 -20.47 -3.59
CA MET A 1 11.25 -19.38 -3.75
C MET A 1 10.52 -18.98 -2.45
N LYS A 2 9.76 -19.84 -1.73
CA LYS A 2 9.11 -19.44 -0.46
C LYS A 2 10.08 -18.86 0.59
N LYS A 3 11.30 -19.43 0.72
CA LYS A 3 12.38 -18.88 1.56
C LYS A 3 13.03 -17.59 1.00
N LEU A 4 13.05 -17.42 -0.33
CA LEU A 4 13.56 -16.24 -1.03
C LEU A 4 12.65 -15.02 -0.76
N LEU A 5 11.34 -15.24 -0.88
CA LEU A 5 10.30 -14.29 -0.47
C LEU A 5 10.40 -13.97 1.03
N ALA A 6 10.55 -14.99 1.88
CA ALA A 6 10.61 -14.79 3.33
C ALA A 6 11.83 -13.99 3.81
N LEU A 7 13.01 -14.15 3.19
CA LEU A 7 14.22 -13.36 3.54
C LEU A 7 14.16 -11.92 3.03
N VAL A 8 13.53 -11.70 1.88
CA VAL A 8 13.38 -10.38 1.26
C VAL A 8 12.27 -9.55 1.92
N LEU A 9 11.19 -10.18 2.40
CA LEU A 9 10.09 -9.52 3.10
C LEU A 9 10.48 -8.94 4.47
N ILE A 10 11.63 -9.34 5.03
CA ILE A 10 12.05 -9.02 6.42
C ILE A 10 12.52 -7.57 6.60
N GLY A 11 12.86 -6.85 5.55
CA GLY A 11 12.96 -5.41 5.61
C GLY A 11 12.50 -4.88 4.28
N LEU A 12 11.51 -3.95 4.25
CA LEU A 12 11.23 -3.00 3.16
C LEU A 12 9.98 -2.14 3.33
N LEU A 13 10.21 -0.82 3.17
CA LEU A 13 9.21 0.23 3.02
C LEU A 13 8.70 0.32 1.57
N VAL A 14 7.43 0.67 1.36
CA VAL A 14 6.81 1.56 0.34
C VAL A 14 5.32 1.61 0.73
N LEU A 15 4.68 2.77 0.63
CA LEU A 15 3.23 2.91 0.80
C LEU A 15 2.52 2.13 -0.32
N VAL A 16 1.98 0.95 0.00
CA VAL A 16 1.15 0.14 -0.90
C VAL A 16 -0.27 0.21 -0.36
N SER A 17 -1.23 0.62 -1.19
CA SER A 17 -2.64 0.46 -0.83
C SER A 17 -2.98 -1.02 -0.93
N GLY A 18 -3.52 -1.59 0.15
CA GLY A 18 -3.79 -3.02 0.25
C GLY A 18 -5.28 -3.31 0.15
N CYS A 19 -5.83 -3.36 -1.05
CA CYS A 19 -7.17 -3.93 -1.30
C CYS A 19 -7.03 -5.43 -1.59
N LEU A 20 -7.59 -6.30 -0.75
CA LEU A 20 -7.53 -7.76 -0.96
C LEU A 20 -8.88 -8.44 -0.88
N GLY A 21 -9.21 -9.17 -1.95
CA GLY A 21 -10.11 -10.32 -1.95
C GLY A 21 -9.30 -11.62 -1.81
N SER A 22 -9.54 -12.39 -0.76
CA SER A 22 -8.95 -13.71 -0.55
C SER A 22 -9.89 -14.82 -1.05
N THR A 23 -9.38 -15.74 -1.87
CA THR A 23 -10.14 -16.89 -2.36
C THR A 23 -10.26 -17.99 -1.30
N PRO A 24 -11.48 -18.47 -0.95
CA PRO A 24 -11.63 -19.66 -0.12
C PRO A 24 -11.54 -20.95 -0.95
N THR A 25 -10.73 -21.91 -0.51
CA THR A 25 -10.81 -23.31 -0.92
C THR A 25 -11.64 -24.08 0.10
N ALA A 26 -12.91 -24.41 -0.20
CA ALA A 26 -13.59 -25.66 0.22
C ALA A 26 -15.10 -25.66 -0.14
N SER A 27 -15.58 -26.84 -0.53
CA SER A 27 -16.92 -27.18 -1.03
C SER A 27 -18.04 -27.08 0.03
N PRO A 28 -19.31 -26.91 -0.39
CA PRO A 28 -20.41 -26.57 0.51
C PRO A 28 -21.16 -27.81 1.05
N THR A 29 -21.51 -27.79 2.34
CA THR A 29 -22.57 -28.64 2.89
C THR A 29 -23.69 -27.77 3.45
N GLN A 30 -24.89 -27.96 2.90
CA GLN A 30 -26.13 -27.27 3.25
C GLN A 30 -26.58 -27.55 4.69
N GLN A 31 -27.15 -26.55 5.37
CA GLN A 31 -28.27 -26.79 6.29
C GLN A 31 -29.12 -25.51 6.50
N GLN A 32 -30.43 -25.69 6.36
CA GLN A 32 -31.50 -24.71 6.56
C GLN A 32 -31.83 -24.51 8.06
N PRO A 33 -32.50 -23.39 8.42
CA PRO A 33 -32.68 -22.95 9.79
C PRO A 33 -34.02 -23.41 10.42
N SER A 34 -34.03 -23.54 11.75
CA SER A 34 -35.26 -23.65 12.54
C SER A 34 -35.47 -22.41 13.41
N THR A 35 -36.73 -21.97 13.40
CA THR A 35 -37.34 -20.82 14.07
C THR A 35 -37.85 -21.16 15.47
N ALA A 36 -37.73 -20.24 16.44
CA ALA A 36 -38.68 -19.99 17.56
C ALA A 36 -38.19 -18.77 18.37
N TYR A 37 -38.82 -17.60 18.34
CA TYR A 37 -39.96 -17.14 19.17
C TYR A 37 -39.91 -17.53 20.66
N SER A 38 -39.63 -16.56 21.55
CA SER A 38 -40.65 -15.94 22.44
C SER A 38 -40.05 -15.20 23.66
N GLN A 39 -40.52 -13.96 23.84
CA GLN A 39 -41.05 -13.33 25.06
C GLN A 39 -40.19 -13.25 26.34
N SER A 40 -39.73 -12.07 26.74
CA SER A 40 -40.44 -10.96 27.43
C SER A 40 -40.77 -11.25 28.90
N GLY A 41 -40.12 -10.53 29.80
CA GLY A 41 -40.41 -10.50 31.23
C GLY A 41 -39.72 -9.31 31.90
N GLY A 42 -40.25 -8.10 31.65
CA GLY A 42 -39.82 -6.89 32.34
C GLY A 42 -40.45 -6.82 33.73
N SER A 43 -39.62 -6.61 34.75
CA SER A 43 -40.03 -6.27 36.11
C SER A 43 -39.49 -4.89 36.44
N SER A 44 -40.41 -3.94 36.60
CA SER A 44 -40.18 -2.59 37.08
C SER A 44 -40.26 -2.57 38.60
N ASN A 45 -39.25 -2.01 39.28
CA ASN A 45 -39.40 -1.50 40.63
C ASN A 45 -38.60 -0.19 40.77
N VAL A 46 -39.34 0.89 41.02
CA VAL A 46 -38.86 2.22 41.39
C VAL A 46 -39.26 2.43 42.84
N THR A 47 -38.30 2.78 43.70
CA THR A 47 -38.56 3.38 45.01
C THR A 47 -37.59 4.52 45.29
N HIS A 48 -38.14 5.56 45.93
CA HIS A 48 -37.65 6.92 46.11
C HIS A 48 -36.65 7.10 47.27
N SER A 49 -35.71 8.03 47.04
CA SER A 49 -35.11 9.10 47.88
C SER A 49 -35.03 9.01 49.42
N GLN A 50 -33.88 9.47 49.94
CA GLN A 50 -33.61 10.50 51.00
C GLN A 50 -32.24 10.15 51.64
N GLY A 51 -31.21 11.01 51.67
CA GLY A 51 -31.04 12.21 52.52
C GLY A 51 -29.84 11.99 53.48
N SER A 52 -28.80 12.82 53.37
CA SER A 52 -27.44 12.71 53.98
C SER A 52 -27.38 12.82 55.54
N PRO A 53 -26.21 12.60 56.19
CA PRO A 53 -25.27 13.73 56.37
C PRO A 53 -23.75 13.40 56.43
N SER A 54 -22.96 14.41 56.03
CA SER A 54 -21.60 14.82 56.47
C SER A 54 -20.49 13.78 56.72
N ASN A 55 -19.39 13.90 55.98
CA ASN A 55 -18.05 13.69 56.55
C ASN A 55 -16.96 14.50 55.84
N THR A 56 -16.01 14.96 56.64
CA THR A 56 -14.82 15.76 56.32
C THR A 56 -13.75 14.97 55.55
N SER A 57 -12.80 15.73 54.96
CA SER A 57 -11.47 15.34 54.48
C SER A 57 -11.37 14.42 53.25
N ASN A 58 -11.03 15.03 52.11
CA ASN A 58 -9.77 14.83 51.39
C ASN A 58 -9.87 15.60 50.07
N VAL A 59 -8.92 16.51 49.82
CA VAL A 59 -8.67 16.97 48.44
C VAL A 59 -8.01 15.80 47.73
N SER A 60 -8.85 14.85 47.30
CA SER A 60 -8.55 13.99 46.17
C SER A 60 -8.40 14.95 45.00
N LEU A 61 -7.20 15.03 44.44
CA LEU A 61 -7.06 15.41 43.04
C LEU A 61 -7.91 14.38 42.30
N ALA A 62 -9.15 14.75 42.01
CA ALA A 62 -10.05 13.93 41.24
C ALA A 62 -9.32 13.66 39.93
N VAL A 63 -8.96 12.40 39.72
CA VAL A 63 -8.59 11.93 38.38
C VAL A 63 -9.76 12.37 37.50
N PRO A 64 -9.54 13.22 36.49
CA PRO A 64 -10.62 13.64 35.60
C PRO A 64 -11.35 12.37 35.13
N ALA A 65 -12.69 12.42 35.09
CA ALA A 65 -13.45 11.32 34.50
C ALA A 65 -12.85 11.01 33.11
N PRO A 66 -12.71 9.73 32.75
CA PRO A 66 -12.08 9.35 31.49
C PRO A 66 -12.78 10.07 30.34
N ASP A 67 -12.01 10.84 29.58
CA ASP A 67 -12.47 11.45 28.35
C ASP A 67 -12.55 10.35 27.29
N PHE A 68 -13.78 10.03 26.89
CA PHE A 68 -14.09 9.00 25.89
C PHE A 68 -14.11 9.55 24.45
N ALA A 69 -13.61 10.77 24.24
CA ALA A 69 -13.46 11.35 22.91
C ALA A 69 -12.12 10.97 22.26
N PRO A 70 -12.04 10.85 20.93
CA PRO A 70 -10.76 10.72 20.25
C PRO A 70 -9.88 11.95 20.48
N ALA A 71 -8.56 11.79 20.30
CA ALA A 71 -7.68 12.91 19.99
C ALA A 71 -7.93 13.29 18.52
N GLU A 72 -8.34 14.53 18.28
CA GLU A 72 -8.78 14.98 16.97
C GLU A 72 -8.33 16.41 16.65
N VAL A 73 -8.29 16.68 15.35
CA VAL A 73 -8.12 17.99 14.74
C VAL A 73 -9.21 18.16 13.69
N ASN A 74 -9.90 19.28 13.74
CA ASN A 74 -10.95 19.62 12.78
C ASN A 74 -10.44 20.72 11.84
N LEU A 75 -10.21 20.37 10.56
CA LEU A 75 -9.85 21.36 9.53
C LEU A 75 -11.07 22.12 9.02
N SER A 76 -12.24 21.47 9.06
CA SER A 76 -13.54 22.09 8.82
C SER A 76 -14.63 21.32 9.55
N ASN A 77 -15.90 21.70 9.35
CA ASN A 77 -17.05 20.96 9.87
C ASN A 77 -17.26 19.58 9.21
N ARG A 78 -16.58 19.29 8.09
CA ARG A 78 -16.69 18.01 7.37
C ARG A 78 -15.35 17.28 7.22
N VAL A 79 -14.23 17.87 7.64
CA VAL A 79 -12.89 17.31 7.41
C VAL A 79 -12.17 17.21 8.73
N HIS A 80 -11.94 15.97 9.15
CA HIS A 80 -11.47 15.58 10.47
C HIS A 80 -10.19 14.74 10.34
N ILE A 81 -9.28 14.89 11.29
CA ILE A 81 -8.14 13.99 11.46
C ILE A 81 -8.16 13.51 12.90
N GLU A 82 -8.15 12.20 13.12
CA GLU A 82 -8.29 11.62 14.45
C GLU A 82 -7.39 10.41 14.66
N ILE A 83 -6.98 10.20 15.91
CA ILE A 83 -6.50 8.89 16.36
C ILE A 83 -7.73 8.12 16.86
N ASP A 84 -8.36 7.32 16.01
CA ASP A 84 -9.56 6.58 16.38
C ASP A 84 -9.25 5.56 17.51
N PRO A 85 -9.89 5.65 18.69
CA PRO A 85 -9.60 4.75 19.82
C PRO A 85 -9.92 3.28 19.51
N ARG A 86 -10.89 3.01 18.63
CA ARG A 86 -11.24 1.64 18.22
C ARG A 86 -10.09 1.03 17.44
N LEU A 87 -9.55 1.78 16.49
CA LEU A 87 -8.45 1.33 15.67
C LEU A 87 -7.13 1.30 16.43
N GLU A 88 -6.91 2.23 17.36
CA GLU A 88 -5.75 2.21 18.25
C GLU A 88 -5.72 0.93 19.10
N LEU A 89 -6.86 0.56 19.70
CA LEU A 89 -7.00 -0.70 20.45
C LEU A 89 -6.71 -1.93 19.57
N VAL A 90 -7.32 -2.00 18.39
CA VAL A 90 -7.13 -3.14 17.46
C VAL A 90 -5.67 -3.23 17.01
N GLN A 91 -5.03 -2.10 16.71
CA GLN A 91 -3.61 -2.05 16.35
C GLN A 91 -2.71 -2.57 17.47
N ILE A 92 -2.98 -2.22 18.73
CA ILE A 92 -2.25 -2.74 19.90
C ILE A 92 -2.40 -4.26 19.98
N ILE A 93 -3.61 -4.79 19.81
CA ILE A 93 -3.87 -6.25 19.82
C ILE A 93 -3.09 -6.95 18.70
N TYR A 94 -3.07 -6.39 17.48
CA TYR A 94 -2.28 -6.92 16.38
C TYR A 94 -0.78 -6.85 16.64
N PHE A 95 -0.29 -5.75 17.22
CA PHE A 95 1.10 -5.57 17.60
C PHE A 95 1.55 -6.62 18.64
N LEU A 96 0.77 -6.82 19.70
CA LEU A 96 1.04 -7.80 20.75
C LEU A 96 0.99 -9.25 20.25
N SER A 97 0.13 -9.54 19.26
CA SER A 97 0.05 -10.87 18.66
C SER A 97 1.37 -11.28 18.04
N ASN A 98 2.16 -10.28 17.61
CA ASN A 98 3.40 -10.46 16.89
C ASN A 98 3.23 -11.47 15.75
N SER A 99 2.06 -11.52 15.09
CA SER A 99 1.76 -12.55 14.09
C SER A 99 2.73 -12.48 12.92
N ASP A 100 2.94 -13.63 12.26
CA ASP A 100 3.83 -13.73 11.10
C ASP A 100 3.48 -12.73 10.01
N TRP A 101 2.19 -12.51 9.78
CA TRP A 101 1.70 -11.52 8.84
C TRP A 101 2.01 -10.10 9.31
N TYR A 102 1.70 -9.76 10.57
CA TYR A 102 1.92 -8.42 11.09
C TYR A 102 3.38 -7.99 10.98
N ARG A 103 4.32 -8.86 11.40
CA ARG A 103 5.77 -8.63 11.27
C ARG A 103 6.21 -8.36 9.82
N LYS A 104 5.67 -9.13 8.88
CA LYS A 104 6.07 -9.11 7.47
C LYS A 104 5.42 -8.01 6.65
N HIS A 105 4.33 -7.41 7.11
CA HIS A 105 3.53 -6.50 6.27
C HIS A 105 3.39 -5.09 6.84
N VAL A 106 3.16 -4.96 8.15
CA VAL A 106 2.69 -3.68 8.73
C VAL A 106 3.42 -3.26 10.00
N SER A 107 4.33 -4.08 10.53
CA SER A 107 4.98 -3.79 11.81
C SER A 107 5.83 -2.49 11.82
N PRO A 108 5.84 -1.72 12.92
CA PRO A 108 6.65 -0.51 13.09
C PRO A 108 8.14 -0.69 12.79
N TYR A 109 8.69 -1.87 13.08
CA TYR A 109 10.09 -2.21 12.82
C TYR A 109 10.46 -2.07 11.33
N ARG A 110 9.48 -2.28 10.44
CA ARG A 110 9.68 -2.06 9.00
C ARG A 110 10.08 -0.62 8.75
N ALA A 111 9.53 0.34 9.51
CA ALA A 111 9.84 1.77 9.39
C ALA A 111 11.03 2.27 10.21
N GLY A 112 11.92 1.35 10.58
CA GLY A 112 13.09 1.67 11.40
C GLY A 112 12.73 2.00 12.85
N ALA A 113 11.48 1.81 13.27
CA ALA A 113 11.09 1.98 14.66
C ALA A 113 11.74 0.89 15.54
N ASN A 114 12.12 1.26 16.75
CA ASN A 114 12.60 0.38 17.80
C ASN A 114 12.31 1.02 19.17
N LEU A 115 12.55 0.29 20.26
CA LEU A 115 12.23 0.75 21.61
C LEU A 115 13.03 1.97 22.09
N TYR A 116 14.09 2.37 21.36
CA TYR A 116 14.90 3.55 21.67
C TYR A 116 14.44 4.79 20.92
N ASN A 117 14.10 4.68 19.63
CA ASN A 117 13.68 5.82 18.82
C ASN A 117 12.17 6.02 18.80
N TYR A 118 11.36 5.06 19.24
CA TYR A 118 9.91 5.15 19.29
C TYR A 118 9.34 4.85 20.71
N PRO A 119 9.33 5.84 21.62
CA PRO A 119 8.90 5.66 23.00
C PRO A 119 7.47 5.13 23.15
N TYR A 120 6.53 5.55 22.29
CA TYR A 120 5.15 5.06 22.32
C TYR A 120 5.08 3.53 22.19
N MET A 121 5.85 2.94 21.27
CA MET A 121 5.90 1.49 21.11
C MET A 121 6.46 0.79 22.37
N LYS A 122 7.39 1.43 23.08
CA LYS A 122 7.89 0.93 24.37
C LYS A 122 6.82 1.02 25.45
N ASP A 123 6.05 2.09 25.50
CA ASP A 123 4.97 2.27 26.48
C ASP A 123 3.84 1.27 26.25
N VAL A 124 3.48 0.98 24.99
CA VAL A 124 2.56 -0.11 24.63
C VAL A 124 3.07 -1.46 25.15
N MET A 125 4.35 -1.79 24.94
CA MET A 125 4.93 -3.03 25.45
C MET A 125 4.94 -3.09 26.98
N ASN A 126 5.26 -1.99 27.66
CA ASN A 126 5.28 -1.93 29.12
C ASN A 126 3.88 -2.10 29.72
N TYR A 127 2.87 -1.48 29.10
CA TYR A 127 1.51 -1.45 29.61
C TYR A 127 0.75 -2.74 29.28
N PHE A 128 0.82 -3.20 28.03
CA PHE A 128 0.03 -4.35 27.55
C PHE A 128 0.83 -5.66 27.41
N GLY A 129 2.15 -5.65 27.58
CA GLY A 129 3.01 -6.81 27.31
C GLY A 129 2.70 -8.07 28.14
N ASN A 130 2.06 -7.93 29.30
CA ASN A 130 1.62 -9.08 30.11
C ASN A 130 0.33 -9.74 29.57
N TYR A 131 -0.34 -9.12 28.60
CA TYR A 131 -1.61 -9.59 28.04
C TYR A 131 -1.44 -10.30 26.69
N THR A 132 -0.23 -10.75 26.32
CA THR A 132 -0.03 -11.49 25.07
C THR A 132 -0.85 -12.78 24.99
N ASN A 133 -1.21 -13.36 26.14
CA ASN A 133 -2.06 -14.56 26.21
C ASN A 133 -3.58 -14.26 26.27
N ALA A 134 -3.97 -12.99 26.22
CA ALA A 134 -5.39 -12.62 26.18
C ALA A 134 -6.05 -13.15 24.91
N THR A 135 -7.33 -13.51 25.00
CA THR A 135 -8.08 -14.14 23.90
C THR A 135 -8.01 -13.34 22.62
N ALA A 136 -8.20 -12.01 22.68
CA ALA A 136 -8.13 -11.16 21.49
C ALA A 136 -6.77 -11.26 20.78
N VAL A 137 -5.67 -11.24 21.55
CA VAL A 137 -4.31 -11.33 21.00
C VAL A 137 -4.05 -12.69 20.36
N GLN A 138 -4.52 -13.77 21.00
CA GLN A 138 -4.35 -15.14 20.50
C GLN A 138 -5.22 -15.46 19.27
N MET A 139 -6.32 -14.73 19.05
CA MET A 139 -7.17 -14.90 17.87
C MET A 139 -6.57 -14.31 16.59
N VAL A 140 -5.67 -13.31 16.67
CA VAL A 140 -5.17 -12.56 15.51
C VAL A 140 -4.63 -13.46 14.38
N PRO A 141 -3.79 -14.49 14.61
CA PRO A 141 -3.33 -15.36 13.52
C PRO A 141 -4.48 -16.01 12.74
N THR A 142 -5.50 -16.51 13.45
CA THR A 142 -6.70 -17.08 12.82
C THR A 142 -7.52 -16.02 12.09
N MET A 143 -7.69 -14.84 12.67
CA MET A 143 -8.39 -13.73 12.01
C MET A 143 -7.72 -13.34 10.68
N VAL A 144 -6.39 -13.23 10.69
CA VAL A 144 -5.60 -12.96 9.48
C VAL A 144 -5.77 -14.06 8.44
N GLU A 145 -5.72 -15.33 8.84
CA GLU A 145 -5.93 -16.47 7.92
C GLU A 145 -7.33 -16.47 7.29
N GLN A 146 -8.33 -15.95 7.99
CA GLN A 146 -9.69 -15.80 7.48
C GLN A 146 -9.88 -14.55 6.59
N GLY A 147 -8.86 -13.69 6.48
CA GLY A 147 -8.89 -12.49 5.64
C GLY A 147 -9.08 -11.18 6.41
N LEU A 148 -9.01 -11.18 7.74
CA LEU A 148 -8.98 -9.94 8.55
C LEU A 148 -7.55 -9.36 8.57
N ALA A 149 -7.08 -8.94 7.41
CA ALA A 149 -5.77 -8.38 7.15
C ALA A 149 -5.91 -7.13 6.27
N TYR A 150 -4.88 -6.28 6.25
CA TYR A 150 -4.87 -5.05 5.44
C TYR A 150 -6.08 -4.14 5.75
N ASP A 151 -6.84 -3.75 4.73
CA ASP A 151 -8.04 -2.92 4.78
C ASP A 151 -9.15 -3.46 5.69
N ALA A 152 -9.25 -4.79 5.83
CA ALA A 152 -10.24 -5.40 6.70
C ALA A 152 -10.03 -5.08 8.20
N ILE A 153 -8.82 -4.66 8.61
CA ILE A 153 -8.51 -4.29 10.00
C ILE A 153 -9.21 -2.98 10.41
N PRO A 154 -8.98 -1.84 9.72
CA PRO A 154 -9.70 -0.61 10.03
C PRO A 154 -11.21 -0.73 9.80
N GLU A 155 -11.65 -1.45 8.78
CA GLU A 155 -13.08 -1.73 8.57
C GLU A 155 -13.71 -2.41 9.80
N PHE A 156 -13.09 -3.46 10.33
CA PHE A 156 -13.56 -4.12 11.54
C PHE A 156 -13.58 -3.18 12.74
N ALA A 157 -12.55 -2.35 12.92
CA ALA A 157 -12.50 -1.40 14.02
C ALA A 157 -13.65 -0.39 13.96
N LEU A 158 -14.03 0.10 12.77
CA LEU A 158 -15.15 1.03 12.60
C LEU A 158 -16.50 0.46 13.01
N HIS A 159 -16.65 -0.87 13.00
CA HIS A 159 -17.86 -1.57 13.44
C HIS A 159 -18.00 -1.70 14.95
N LEU A 160 -16.96 -1.34 15.70
CA LEU A 160 -16.97 -1.34 17.15
C LEU A 160 -17.54 -0.02 17.68
N ASN A 161 -18.11 -0.09 18.88
CA ASN A 161 -18.60 1.06 19.61
C ASN A 161 -17.41 1.90 20.07
N PRO A 162 -17.40 3.21 19.86
CA PRO A 162 -16.24 4.04 20.15
C PRO A 162 -15.92 4.14 21.63
N VAL A 163 -16.85 3.83 22.54
CA VAL A 163 -16.66 3.94 23.99
C VAL A 163 -16.34 2.60 24.64
N ASN A 164 -17.15 1.57 24.35
CA ASN A 164 -17.03 0.28 25.03
C ASN A 164 -16.46 -0.85 24.15
N PHE A 165 -16.14 -0.56 22.88
CA PHE A 165 -15.53 -1.47 21.90
C PHE A 165 -16.32 -2.75 21.61
N SER A 166 -17.55 -2.88 22.11
CA SER A 166 -18.48 -3.93 21.69
C SER A 166 -18.91 -3.70 20.24
N ARG A 167 -19.40 -4.73 19.56
CA ARG A 167 -19.95 -4.58 18.21
C ARG A 167 -21.15 -3.61 18.23
N ASP A 168 -21.06 -2.54 17.42
CA ASP A 168 -22.07 -1.48 17.30
C ASP A 168 -22.83 -1.55 15.96
N MET A 169 -22.16 -2.07 14.92
CA MET A 169 -22.69 -2.19 13.56
C MET A 169 -22.75 -3.65 13.10
N ASN A 170 -23.51 -3.94 12.05
CA ASN A 170 -23.52 -5.25 11.41
C ASN A 170 -22.42 -5.39 10.36
N TRP A 171 -21.99 -6.61 10.06
CA TRP A 171 -20.86 -6.88 9.16
C TRP A 171 -21.23 -6.89 7.66
N SER A 172 -22.40 -6.39 7.26
CA SER A 172 -22.93 -6.63 5.91
C SER A 172 -22.06 -6.03 4.80
N ASP A 173 -21.50 -4.84 5.02
CA ASP A 173 -20.56 -4.17 4.12
C ASP A 173 -19.23 -4.95 3.99
N MET A 174 -18.65 -5.38 5.12
CA MET A 174 -17.44 -6.21 5.13
C MET A 174 -17.68 -7.54 4.40
N LEU A 175 -18.85 -8.16 4.58
CA LEU A 175 -19.23 -9.42 3.96
C LEU A 175 -19.58 -9.28 2.48
N GLU A 176 -19.97 -8.10 2.00
CA GLU A 176 -20.16 -7.84 0.57
C GLU A 176 -18.82 -7.98 -0.17
N LEU A 177 -17.76 -7.40 0.40
CA LEU A 177 -16.41 -7.48 -0.15
C LEU A 177 -15.74 -8.83 0.16
N ARG A 178 -16.07 -9.43 1.31
CA ARG A 178 -15.40 -10.64 1.85
C ARG A 178 -16.43 -11.66 2.32
N PRO A 179 -17.23 -12.25 1.39
CA PRO A 179 -18.33 -13.16 1.73
C PRO A 179 -17.91 -14.46 2.42
N TRP A 180 -16.61 -14.75 2.43
CA TRP A 180 -16.03 -15.91 3.13
C TRP A 180 -15.68 -15.64 4.60
N LEU A 181 -15.76 -14.39 5.09
CA LEU A 181 -15.50 -14.11 6.50
C LEU A 181 -16.55 -14.80 7.37
N ASN A 182 -16.08 -15.45 8.44
CA ASN A 182 -16.95 -16.14 9.38
C ASN A 182 -17.55 -15.14 10.38
N THR A 183 -18.85 -14.87 10.26
CA THR A 183 -19.58 -13.95 11.14
C THR A 183 -19.50 -14.31 12.62
N SER A 184 -19.59 -15.59 12.98
CA SER A 184 -19.48 -16.03 14.38
C SER A 184 -18.09 -15.72 14.94
N LEU A 185 -17.05 -15.90 14.12
CA LEU A 185 -15.68 -15.58 14.50
C LEU A 185 -15.45 -14.06 14.63
N LEU A 186 -16.03 -13.24 13.76
CA LEU A 186 -16.03 -11.78 13.90
C LEU A 186 -16.69 -11.33 15.21
N ASP A 187 -17.83 -11.94 15.56
CA ASP A 187 -18.55 -11.67 16.80
C ASP A 187 -17.76 -12.11 18.04
N GLU A 188 -17.09 -13.26 17.98
CA GLU A 188 -16.17 -13.72 19.03
C GLU A 188 -14.99 -12.76 19.20
N PHE A 189 -14.39 -12.32 18.08
CA PHE A 189 -13.26 -11.41 18.12
C PHE A 189 -13.66 -10.04 18.67
N ALA A 190 -14.82 -9.48 18.26
CA ALA A 190 -15.34 -8.23 18.81
C ALA A 190 -15.59 -8.31 20.32
N ARG A 191 -16.16 -9.42 20.82
CA ARG A 191 -16.30 -9.66 22.26
C ARG A 191 -14.95 -9.72 22.97
N ALA A 192 -13.96 -10.40 22.38
CA ALA A 192 -12.63 -10.51 22.94
C ALA A 192 -11.90 -9.15 22.97
N VAL A 193 -12.08 -8.31 21.94
CA VAL A 193 -11.53 -6.94 21.89
C VAL A 193 -12.13 -6.06 22.99
N ALA A 194 -13.46 -6.09 23.17
CA ALA A 194 -14.13 -5.36 24.25
C ALA A 194 -13.68 -5.82 25.64
N GLN A 195 -13.51 -7.14 25.84
CA GLN A 195 -12.98 -7.71 27.07
C GLN A 195 -11.54 -7.25 27.32
N PHE A 196 -10.68 -7.29 26.29
CA PHE A 196 -9.30 -6.82 26.39
C PHE A 196 -9.23 -5.33 26.78
N ALA A 197 -10.08 -4.48 26.19
CA ALA A 197 -10.15 -3.06 26.55
C ALA A 197 -10.48 -2.84 28.03
N ASN A 198 -11.42 -3.62 28.57
CA ASN A 198 -11.83 -3.55 29.97
C ASN A 198 -10.75 -4.10 30.92
N GLU A 199 -10.14 -5.25 30.61
CA GLU A 199 -9.11 -5.88 31.44
C GLU A 199 -7.80 -5.08 31.53
N THR A 200 -7.56 -4.23 30.54
CA THR A 200 -6.35 -3.41 30.44
C THR A 200 -6.57 -1.96 30.84
N ASP A 201 -7.81 -1.54 31.12
CA ASP A 201 -8.15 -0.12 31.32
C ASP A 201 -7.64 0.73 30.14
N PHE A 202 -8.03 0.34 28.93
CA PHE A 202 -7.51 0.95 27.68
C PHE A 202 -7.69 2.47 27.65
N TRP A 203 -8.83 2.99 28.13
CA TRP A 203 -9.10 4.43 28.15
C TRP A 203 -8.15 5.21 29.04
N ARG A 204 -7.64 4.61 30.12
CA ARG A 204 -6.57 5.22 30.90
C ARG A 204 -5.30 5.34 30.07
N PHE A 205 -4.87 4.26 29.43
CA PHE A 205 -3.69 4.29 28.55
C PHE A 205 -3.85 5.34 27.46
N TYR A 206 -4.97 5.35 26.74
CA TYR A 206 -5.25 6.31 25.67
C TYR A 206 -5.19 7.76 26.19
N ASN A 207 -5.83 8.05 27.33
CA ASN A 207 -5.84 9.40 27.90
C ASN A 207 -4.45 9.84 28.41
N GLU A 208 -3.65 8.94 28.97
CA GLU A 208 -2.26 9.21 29.38
C GLU A 208 -1.36 9.56 28.17
N HIS A 209 -1.73 9.14 26.94
CA HIS A 209 -0.96 9.37 25.71
C HIS A 209 -1.51 10.49 24.81
N ARG A 210 -2.49 11.29 25.25
CA ARG A 210 -3.05 12.41 24.45
C ARG A 210 -2.01 13.38 23.91
N ALA A 211 -0.96 13.68 24.68
CA ALA A 211 0.11 14.57 24.23
C ALA A 211 0.85 14.00 23.00
N PHE A 212 1.09 12.69 22.97
CA PHE A 212 1.69 11.99 21.85
C PHE A 212 0.77 11.99 20.62
N TYR A 213 -0.54 11.72 20.82
CA TYR A 213 -1.53 11.77 19.74
C TYR A 213 -1.64 13.17 19.13
N ASN A 214 -1.75 14.21 19.95
CA ASN A 214 -1.83 15.59 19.47
C ASN A 214 -0.57 16.01 18.68
N GLU A 215 0.62 15.57 19.10
CA GLU A 215 1.85 15.83 18.35
C GLU A 215 1.91 15.06 17.02
N THR A 216 1.32 13.87 16.96
CA THR A 216 1.15 13.10 15.71
C THR A 216 0.24 13.86 14.74
N LEU A 217 -0.85 14.43 15.24
CA LEU A 217 -1.86 15.15 14.44
C LEU A 217 -1.39 16.52 13.92
N ARG A 218 -0.43 17.18 14.60
CA ARG A 218 0.06 18.53 14.23
C ARG A 218 0.56 18.65 12.77
N GLY A 219 1.12 17.56 12.23
CA GLY A 219 1.57 17.55 10.83
C GLY A 219 0.42 17.79 9.85
N PHE A 220 -0.78 17.27 10.16
CA PHE A 220 -1.97 17.43 9.33
C PHE A 220 -2.54 18.84 9.42
N GLU A 221 -2.52 19.46 10.61
CA GLU A 221 -2.90 20.88 10.77
C GLU A 221 -2.08 21.79 9.86
N THR A 222 -0.77 21.56 9.83
CA THR A 222 0.17 22.37 9.04
C THR A 222 -0.08 22.23 7.52
N ASN A 223 -0.59 21.08 7.07
CA ASN A 223 -0.93 20.81 5.67
C ASN A 223 -2.45 20.91 5.41
N GLY A 224 -3.20 21.58 6.30
CA GLY A 224 -4.65 21.55 6.30
C GLY A 224 -5.29 22.10 5.02
N GLU A 225 -4.70 23.14 4.42
CA GLU A 225 -5.19 23.71 3.16
C GLU A 225 -5.08 22.71 1.99
N GLU A 226 -3.96 21.99 1.88
CA GLU A 226 -3.77 20.95 0.85
C GLU A 226 -4.77 19.81 1.03
N ILE A 227 -5.01 19.39 2.28
CA ILE A 227 -5.99 18.35 2.60
C ILE A 227 -7.42 18.79 2.21
N LEU A 228 -7.80 20.04 2.53
CA LEU A 228 -9.09 20.59 2.12
C LEU A 228 -9.23 20.63 0.60
N ASN A 229 -8.17 21.03 -0.12
CA ASN A 229 -8.16 21.03 -1.58
C ASN A 229 -8.31 19.64 -2.18
N VAL A 230 -7.72 18.60 -1.57
CA VAL A 230 -7.95 17.21 -1.97
C VAL A 230 -9.43 16.84 -1.85
N THR A 231 -10.08 17.12 -0.72
CA THR A 231 -11.52 16.80 -0.57
C THR A 231 -12.38 17.50 -1.61
N HIS A 232 -12.07 18.76 -1.96
CA HIS A 232 -12.78 19.47 -3.02
C HIS A 232 -12.51 18.87 -4.41
N PHE A 233 -11.27 18.48 -4.69
CA PHE A 233 -10.91 17.80 -5.92
C PHE A 233 -11.68 16.50 -6.08
N GLU A 234 -11.76 15.67 -5.04
CA GLU A 234 -12.50 14.41 -5.03
C GLU A 234 -13.99 14.63 -5.36
N GLU A 235 -14.68 15.52 -4.63
CA GLU A 235 -16.10 15.80 -4.86
C GLU A 235 -16.35 16.32 -6.29
N ASN A 236 -15.46 17.18 -6.79
CA ASN A 236 -15.55 17.70 -8.15
C ASN A 236 -15.32 16.60 -9.18
N PHE A 237 -14.27 15.78 -9.01
CA PHE A 237 -13.91 14.73 -9.96
C PHE A 237 -15.00 13.68 -10.01
N PHE A 238 -15.47 13.16 -8.87
CA PHE A 238 -16.46 12.09 -8.81
C PHE A 238 -17.90 12.58 -8.99
N GLY A 239 -18.17 13.87 -8.82
CA GLY A 239 -19.52 14.44 -8.92
C GLY A 239 -20.45 14.00 -7.80
N GLU A 240 -19.89 13.60 -6.65
CA GLU A 240 -20.60 13.12 -5.47
C GLU A 240 -20.02 13.82 -4.23
N ASN A 241 -20.89 14.32 -3.34
CA ASN A 241 -20.47 14.99 -2.11
C ASN A 241 -20.46 14.02 -0.93
N ALA A 242 -19.42 14.08 -0.11
CA ALA A 242 -19.35 13.34 1.15
C ALA A 242 -20.09 14.07 2.27
N SER A 243 -20.61 13.32 3.25
CA SER A 243 -21.09 13.90 4.50
C SER A 243 -19.92 14.35 5.37
N SER A 244 -18.85 13.55 5.43
CA SER A 244 -17.59 13.87 6.11
C SER A 244 -16.41 13.12 5.49
N TRP A 245 -15.21 13.64 5.73
CA TRP A 245 -13.91 13.08 5.41
C TRP A 245 -13.12 12.94 6.69
N THR A 246 -12.61 11.74 6.97
CA THR A 246 -11.84 11.46 8.18
C THR A 246 -10.52 10.81 7.81
N ILE A 247 -9.41 11.44 8.19
CA ILE A 247 -8.07 10.85 8.06
C ILE A 247 -7.69 10.24 9.40
N VAL A 248 -7.27 8.99 9.40
CA VAL A 248 -6.91 8.25 10.61
C VAL A 248 -5.44 7.81 10.52
N PRO A 249 -4.51 8.58 11.11
CA PRO A 249 -3.11 8.18 11.18
C PRO A 249 -2.95 6.94 12.05
N LEU A 250 -2.19 5.96 11.57
CA LEU A 250 -1.94 4.72 12.28
C LEU A 250 -0.65 4.84 13.09
N THR A 251 -0.67 4.45 14.37
CA THR A 251 0.45 4.63 15.30
C THR A 251 1.32 3.38 15.39
N LEU A 252 0.75 2.20 15.10
CA LEU A 252 1.46 0.92 15.13
C LEU A 252 1.39 0.19 13.78
N ILE A 253 0.80 0.78 12.74
CA ILE A 253 0.91 0.27 11.38
C ILE A 253 1.85 1.17 10.58
N ALA A 254 2.98 0.60 10.20
CA ALA A 254 3.95 1.22 9.31
C ALA A 254 3.63 0.89 7.85
N TYR A 255 3.77 1.90 7.00
CA TYR A 255 3.39 1.85 5.59
C TYR A 255 1.93 1.49 5.36
N ASN A 256 1.58 1.46 4.08
CA ASN A 256 0.26 1.21 3.56
C ASN A 256 -0.75 2.32 3.90
N GLY A 257 -1.81 2.30 3.12
CA GLY A 257 -2.98 3.14 3.30
C GLY A 257 -4.21 2.31 2.95
N PHE A 258 -5.35 2.70 3.52
CA PHE A 258 -6.62 2.06 3.22
C PHE A 258 -7.71 3.11 3.08
N GLY A 259 -8.40 3.10 1.94
CA GLY A 259 -9.60 3.86 1.68
C GLY A 259 -10.85 3.09 2.10
N TYR A 260 -11.79 3.74 2.77
CA TYR A 260 -13.07 3.13 3.10
C TYR A 260 -14.19 4.17 3.17
N HIS A 261 -15.43 3.71 3.06
CA HIS A 261 -16.59 4.55 3.30
C HIS A 261 -17.70 3.81 4.04
N LEU A 262 -18.50 4.58 4.76
CA LEU A 262 -19.78 4.15 5.31
C LEU A 262 -20.90 4.94 4.65
N ASP A 263 -21.92 4.25 4.16
CA ASP A 263 -23.10 4.88 3.60
C ASP A 263 -23.94 5.56 4.69
N GLN A 264 -24.36 6.80 4.41
CA GLN A 264 -25.19 7.62 5.28
C GLN A 264 -26.33 8.24 4.45
N GLY A 265 -27.30 7.40 4.08
CA GLY A 265 -28.38 7.79 3.17
C GLY A 265 -27.85 7.98 1.75
N GLU A 266 -27.98 9.18 1.19
CA GLU A 266 -27.48 9.53 -0.15
C GLU A 266 -26.04 10.05 -0.16
N LYS A 267 -25.39 10.11 1.01
CA LYS A 267 -24.00 10.58 1.16
C LYS A 267 -23.13 9.52 1.82
N LYS A 268 -21.82 9.68 1.69
CA LYS A 268 -20.81 8.81 2.30
C LYS A 268 -20.05 9.52 3.41
N LYS A 269 -19.74 8.82 4.50
CA LYS A 269 -18.64 9.16 5.40
C LYS A 269 -17.39 8.47 4.87
N ILE A 270 -16.39 9.23 4.47
CA ILE A 270 -15.19 8.73 3.82
C ILE A 270 -14.02 8.72 4.79
N TYR A 271 -13.24 7.66 4.75
CA TYR A 271 -12.09 7.42 5.61
C TYR A 271 -10.83 7.17 4.77
N ALA A 272 -9.71 7.72 5.22
CA ALA A 272 -8.37 7.31 4.79
C ALA A 272 -7.54 6.94 6.01
N PHE A 273 -7.16 5.67 6.10
CA PHE A 273 -6.30 5.13 7.17
C PHE A 273 -4.86 5.16 6.68
N LEU A 274 -3.99 5.93 7.35
CA LEU A 274 -2.64 6.20 6.83
C LEU A 274 -1.56 5.64 7.74
N GLY A 275 -0.84 4.63 7.26
CA GLY A 275 0.35 4.11 7.92
C GLY A 275 1.52 5.09 7.88
N PHE A 276 2.33 5.10 8.94
CA PHE A 276 3.47 6.02 9.01
C PHE A 276 4.68 5.49 8.26
N GLY A 277 5.51 6.42 7.77
CA GLY A 277 6.65 6.11 6.91
C GLY A 277 7.99 6.07 7.61
N ARG A 278 8.12 6.78 8.73
CA ARG A 278 9.33 6.93 9.54
C ARG A 278 8.97 7.35 10.96
N ILE A 279 9.93 7.22 11.87
CA ILE A 279 9.89 7.83 13.19
C ILE A 279 10.79 9.07 13.21
N GLU A 280 10.25 10.20 13.64
CA GLU A 280 10.98 11.45 13.75
C GLU A 280 10.78 12.03 15.16
N ASN A 281 11.86 12.15 15.91
CA ASN A 281 11.85 12.64 17.30
C ASN A 281 10.84 11.90 18.20
N GLY A 282 10.71 10.58 18.03
CA GLY A 282 9.78 9.75 18.81
C GLY A 282 8.33 9.75 18.31
N ILE A 283 8.04 10.43 17.20
CA ILE A 283 6.68 10.57 16.64
C ILE A 283 6.58 9.84 15.30
N PRO A 284 5.52 9.05 15.05
CA PRO A 284 5.27 8.45 13.74
C PRO A 284 4.88 9.55 12.76
N ARG A 285 5.57 9.63 11.61
CA ARG A 285 5.26 10.62 10.57
C ARG A 285 4.70 9.95 9.34
N VAL A 286 3.44 10.27 9.03
CA VAL A 286 2.84 10.06 7.71
C VAL A 286 3.50 11.03 6.72
N TYR A 287 3.72 10.59 5.48
CA TYR A 287 4.25 11.48 4.45
C TYR A 287 3.14 12.44 4.02
N LEU A 288 3.35 13.74 4.24
CA LEU A 288 2.47 14.82 3.80
C LEU A 288 3.15 15.74 2.76
N SER A 289 4.21 15.25 2.12
CA SER A 289 4.74 15.88 0.90
C SER A 289 3.75 15.69 -0.25
N ARG A 290 4.00 16.33 -1.41
CA ARG A 290 3.19 16.12 -2.63
C ARG A 290 2.87 14.65 -2.92
N ALA A 291 3.87 13.77 -2.85
CA ALA A 291 3.67 12.34 -3.06
C ALA A 291 2.72 11.71 -2.01
N GLY A 292 2.77 12.19 -0.76
CA GLY A 292 1.85 11.80 0.30
C GLY A 292 0.44 12.35 0.13
N ILE A 293 0.31 13.58 -0.36
CA ILE A 293 -0.99 14.17 -0.71
C ILE A 293 -1.63 13.44 -1.90
N THR A 294 -0.84 13.08 -2.92
CA THR A 294 -1.32 12.21 -4.01
C THR A 294 -1.72 10.82 -3.51
N PHE A 295 -1.03 10.29 -2.50
CA PHE A 295 -1.44 9.05 -1.85
C PHE A 295 -2.75 9.19 -1.06
N LEU A 296 -3.03 10.36 -0.47
CA LEU A 296 -4.33 10.63 0.13
C LEU A 296 -5.45 10.67 -0.92
N VAL A 297 -5.20 11.25 -2.09
CA VAL A 297 -6.11 11.18 -3.26
C VAL A 297 -6.38 9.72 -3.64
N HIS A 298 -5.34 8.88 -3.69
CA HIS A 298 -5.49 7.43 -3.94
C HIS A 298 -6.48 6.79 -2.96
N GLU A 299 -6.27 6.96 -1.65
CA GLU A 299 -7.11 6.31 -0.64
C GLU A 299 -8.56 6.82 -0.65
N PHE A 300 -8.75 8.13 -0.85
CA PHE A 300 -10.10 8.68 -0.96
C PHE A 300 -10.84 8.20 -2.22
N ALA A 301 -10.16 8.12 -3.36
CA ALA A 301 -10.75 7.67 -4.61
C ALA A 301 -11.37 6.27 -4.53
N HIS A 302 -10.84 5.36 -3.69
CA HIS A 302 -11.42 4.04 -3.48
C HIS A 302 -12.89 4.09 -3.02
N SER A 303 -13.29 5.14 -2.29
CA SER A 303 -14.68 5.32 -1.81
C SER A 303 -15.69 5.62 -2.93
N PHE A 304 -15.21 5.91 -4.13
CA PHE A 304 -16.04 6.15 -5.32
C PHE A 304 -15.79 5.10 -6.39
N VAL A 305 -14.53 4.75 -6.63
CA VAL A 305 -14.14 3.82 -7.69
C VAL A 305 -14.59 2.41 -7.38
N ASN A 306 -14.35 1.90 -6.17
CA ASN A 306 -14.69 0.52 -5.82
C ASN A 306 -16.20 0.26 -5.95
N PRO A 307 -17.11 1.02 -5.32
CA PRO A 307 -18.55 0.80 -5.47
C PRO A 307 -19.04 1.00 -6.91
N ALA A 308 -18.44 1.91 -7.68
CA ALA A 308 -18.76 2.07 -9.09
C ALA A 308 -18.38 0.81 -9.91
N VAL A 309 -17.17 0.30 -9.73
CA VAL A 309 -16.72 -0.94 -10.39
C VAL A 309 -17.56 -2.13 -9.91
N ASP A 310 -17.93 -2.23 -8.64
CA ASP A 310 -18.80 -3.28 -8.11
C ASP A 310 -20.14 -3.33 -8.80
N ARG A 311 -20.82 -2.18 -8.84
CA ARG A 311 -22.15 -2.05 -9.44
C ARG A 311 -22.14 -2.35 -10.94
N TYR A 312 -21.07 -1.96 -11.64
CA TYR A 312 -20.97 -2.06 -13.10
C TYR A 312 -20.04 -3.17 -13.59
N TYR A 313 -19.58 -4.08 -12.71
CA TYR A 313 -18.60 -5.11 -13.07
C TYR A 313 -19.07 -5.99 -14.24
N TYR A 314 -20.39 -6.17 -14.38
CA TYR A 314 -20.97 -6.91 -15.50
C TYR A 314 -20.58 -6.36 -16.89
N LEU A 315 -20.26 -5.06 -17.01
CA LEU A 315 -19.77 -4.45 -18.26
C LEU A 315 -18.31 -4.82 -18.57
N PHE A 316 -17.51 -5.11 -17.55
CA PHE A 316 -16.09 -5.42 -17.68
C PHE A 316 -15.81 -6.92 -17.68
N LYS A 317 -16.69 -7.73 -17.10
CA LYS A 317 -16.57 -9.19 -17.01
C LYS A 317 -16.18 -9.88 -18.32
N PRO A 318 -16.66 -9.48 -19.52
CA PRO A 318 -16.21 -10.08 -20.78
C PRO A 318 -14.70 -9.94 -21.06
N TYR A 319 -14.02 -9.03 -20.37
CA TYR A 319 -12.61 -8.69 -20.59
C TYR A 319 -11.66 -9.27 -19.54
N GLU A 320 -12.10 -10.19 -18.69
CA GLU A 320 -11.31 -10.76 -17.58
C GLU A 320 -9.95 -11.34 -18.01
N SER A 321 -9.82 -11.84 -19.24
CA SER A 321 -8.55 -12.37 -19.74
C SER A 321 -7.45 -11.29 -19.90
N LEU A 322 -7.79 -10.01 -19.83
CA LEU A 322 -6.81 -8.92 -19.75
C LEU A 322 -5.92 -9.02 -18.50
N TYR A 323 -6.35 -9.74 -17.46
CA TYR A 323 -5.54 -9.97 -16.26
C TYR A 323 -4.47 -11.05 -16.45
N ASP A 324 -4.68 -12.03 -17.33
CA ASP A 324 -3.81 -13.20 -17.49
C ASP A 324 -2.33 -12.85 -17.70
N PRO A 325 -1.95 -11.87 -18.54
CA PRO A 325 -0.54 -11.54 -18.77
C PRO A 325 0.16 -10.99 -17.53
N VAL A 326 -0.56 -10.35 -16.62
CA VAL A 326 0.00 -9.65 -15.46
C VAL A 326 -0.31 -10.32 -14.13
N LYS A 327 -1.10 -11.41 -14.14
CA LYS A 327 -1.56 -12.14 -12.96
C LYS A 327 -0.45 -12.46 -11.96
N GLU A 328 0.68 -13.02 -12.42
CA GLU A 328 1.78 -13.37 -11.52
C GLU A 328 2.35 -12.14 -10.80
N LYS A 329 2.53 -11.02 -11.51
CA LYS A 329 3.12 -9.80 -10.97
C LYS A 329 2.17 -9.09 -10.01
N LEU A 330 0.93 -8.90 -10.45
CA LEU A 330 -0.11 -8.24 -9.67
C LEU A 330 -0.45 -9.04 -8.40
N SER A 331 -0.53 -10.38 -8.48
CA SER A 331 -0.79 -11.22 -7.29
C SER A 331 0.29 -11.12 -6.21
N LEU A 332 1.56 -10.86 -6.58
CA LEU A 332 2.64 -10.63 -5.61
C LEU A 332 2.50 -9.31 -4.86
N MET A 333 1.79 -8.35 -5.45
CA MET A 333 1.42 -7.07 -4.83
C MET A 333 0.01 -7.13 -4.23
N ALA A 334 -0.54 -8.34 -4.06
CA ALA A 334 -1.86 -8.59 -3.49
C ALA A 334 -3.06 -8.23 -4.40
N TYR A 335 -2.82 -7.85 -5.66
CA TYR A 335 -3.89 -7.65 -6.63
C TYR A 335 -4.18 -8.97 -7.35
N THR A 336 -5.13 -9.74 -6.82
CA THR A 336 -5.29 -11.17 -7.12
C THR A 336 -6.22 -11.50 -8.28
N ASP A 337 -7.03 -10.55 -8.75
CA ASP A 337 -7.98 -10.73 -9.85
C ASP A 337 -8.16 -9.48 -10.74
N PHE A 338 -8.96 -9.62 -11.79
CA PHE A 338 -9.23 -8.55 -12.76
C PHE A 338 -10.04 -7.39 -12.17
N LYS A 339 -10.95 -7.67 -11.22
CA LYS A 339 -11.77 -6.64 -10.59
C LYS A 339 -10.90 -5.72 -9.72
N ILE A 340 -9.98 -6.29 -8.96
CA ILE A 340 -8.98 -5.55 -8.19
C ILE A 340 -8.06 -4.76 -9.13
N MET A 341 -7.64 -5.35 -10.25
CA MET A 341 -6.89 -4.63 -11.28
C MET A 341 -7.64 -3.40 -11.80
N LEU A 342 -8.97 -3.48 -11.98
CA LEU A 342 -9.79 -2.33 -12.38
C LEU A 342 -9.85 -1.25 -11.30
N TYR A 343 -10.09 -1.62 -10.03
CA TYR A 343 -10.09 -0.66 -8.92
C TYR A 343 -8.80 0.16 -8.92
N GLU A 344 -7.66 -0.53 -8.90
CA GLU A 344 -6.34 0.09 -8.87
C GLU A 344 -6.04 0.90 -10.13
N THR A 345 -6.33 0.37 -11.32
CA THR A 345 -6.04 1.10 -12.56
C THR A 345 -6.84 2.39 -12.64
N PHE A 346 -8.09 2.37 -12.19
CA PHE A 346 -8.96 3.54 -12.23
C PHE A 346 -8.57 4.57 -11.19
N VAL A 347 -8.28 4.16 -9.94
CA VAL A 347 -7.77 5.04 -8.87
C VAL A 347 -6.43 5.67 -9.28
N ARG A 348 -5.49 4.88 -9.78
CA ARG A 348 -4.16 5.36 -10.20
C ARG A 348 -4.23 6.36 -11.36
N ALA A 349 -5.20 6.20 -12.26
CA ALA A 349 -5.45 7.19 -13.29
C ALA A 349 -6.02 8.51 -12.71
N VAL A 350 -6.74 8.48 -11.58
CA VAL A 350 -7.17 9.68 -10.84
C VAL A 350 -5.96 10.38 -10.20
N GLU A 351 -5.02 9.64 -9.59
CA GLU A 351 -3.76 10.22 -9.07
C GLU A 351 -3.00 11.00 -10.15
N SER A 352 -2.79 10.36 -11.31
CA SER A 352 -2.15 11.00 -12.46
C SER A 352 -2.94 12.22 -12.95
N TYR A 353 -4.28 12.16 -12.96
CA TYR A 353 -5.12 13.31 -13.31
C TYR A 353 -4.98 14.45 -12.30
N TYR A 354 -5.01 14.16 -11.00
CA TYR A 354 -4.79 15.12 -9.93
C TYR A 354 -3.46 15.85 -10.09
N LEU A 355 -2.36 15.12 -10.27
CA LEU A 355 -1.03 15.70 -10.50
C LEU A 355 -1.04 16.63 -11.72
N ASN A 356 -1.67 16.22 -12.82
CA ASN A 356 -1.72 17.03 -14.04
C ASN A 356 -2.48 18.36 -13.81
N VAL A 357 -3.68 18.30 -13.21
CA VAL A 357 -4.51 19.51 -13.03
C VAL A 357 -4.04 20.42 -11.90
N THR A 358 -3.17 19.93 -11.01
CA THR A 358 -2.55 20.71 -9.94
C THR A 358 -1.19 21.29 -10.32
N GLY A 359 -0.81 21.23 -11.60
CA GLY A 359 0.40 21.89 -12.13
C GLY A 359 1.65 21.01 -12.17
N HIS A 360 1.50 19.69 -12.09
CA HIS A 360 2.58 18.70 -12.11
C HIS A 360 2.48 17.71 -13.29
N PRO A 361 2.37 18.18 -14.55
CA PRO A 361 2.16 17.30 -15.72
C PRO A 361 3.31 16.32 -15.99
N GLU A 362 4.55 16.68 -15.63
CA GLU A 362 5.70 15.77 -15.76
C GLU A 362 5.63 14.63 -14.75
N GLU A 363 5.26 14.93 -13.50
CA GLU A 363 5.06 13.91 -12.46
C GLU A 363 3.88 13.01 -12.80
N ALA A 364 2.78 13.56 -13.34
CA ALA A 364 1.66 12.77 -13.86
C ALA A 364 2.11 11.79 -14.96
N ARG A 365 2.97 12.25 -15.89
CA ARG A 365 3.51 11.40 -16.95
C ARG A 365 4.39 10.28 -16.38
N ASP A 366 5.22 10.59 -15.40
CA ASP A 366 6.10 9.61 -14.74
C ASP A 366 5.31 8.61 -13.90
N ASP A 367 4.25 9.05 -13.22
CA ASP A 367 3.32 8.18 -12.50
C ASP A 367 2.58 7.20 -13.43
N LEU A 368 2.07 7.68 -14.56
CA LEU A 368 1.46 6.80 -15.59
C LEU A 368 2.44 5.74 -16.10
N ILE A 369 3.70 6.11 -16.33
CA ILE A 369 4.73 5.17 -16.79
C ILE A 369 5.05 4.16 -15.70
N LYS A 370 5.24 4.62 -14.45
CA LYS A 370 5.49 3.77 -13.29
C LYS A 370 4.35 2.75 -13.12
N ASN A 371 3.10 3.18 -13.11
CA ASN A 371 1.95 2.28 -12.93
C ASN A 371 1.74 1.33 -14.11
N GLN A 372 1.92 1.81 -15.35
CA GLN A 372 1.93 0.94 -16.54
C GLN A 372 2.96 -0.18 -16.36
N ASN A 373 4.10 0.17 -15.78
CA ASN A 373 5.21 -0.73 -15.58
C ASN A 373 5.04 -1.72 -14.42
N LEU A 374 4.25 -1.38 -13.41
CA LEU A 374 3.82 -2.31 -12.35
C LEU A 374 2.87 -3.40 -12.88
N GLY A 375 2.32 -3.23 -14.08
CA GLY A 375 1.40 -4.17 -14.71
C GLY A 375 0.02 -3.57 -15.00
N PHE A 376 -0.26 -2.32 -14.62
CA PHE A 376 -1.50 -1.61 -14.97
C PHE A 376 -1.42 -1.07 -16.41
N TYR A 377 -1.21 -1.97 -17.37
CA TYR A 377 -0.70 -1.62 -18.70
C TYR A 377 -1.65 -0.79 -19.57
N PHE A 378 -2.93 -0.67 -19.20
CA PHE A 378 -3.92 0.17 -19.89
C PHE A 378 -4.29 1.45 -19.11
N ILE A 379 -3.53 1.81 -18.06
CA ILE A 379 -3.77 3.02 -17.27
C ILE A 379 -3.81 4.30 -18.12
N LYS A 380 -2.95 4.41 -19.16
CA LYS A 380 -2.94 5.58 -20.05
C LYS A 380 -4.22 5.71 -20.86
N ASP A 381 -4.85 4.59 -21.24
CA ASP A 381 -6.15 4.63 -21.93
C ASP A 381 -7.24 5.20 -21.03
N VAL A 382 -7.25 4.77 -19.76
CA VAL A 382 -8.19 5.27 -18.74
C VAL A 382 -7.94 6.75 -18.45
N TYR A 383 -6.70 7.14 -18.21
CA TYR A 383 -6.32 8.55 -18.02
C TYR A 383 -6.74 9.42 -19.20
N ASN A 384 -6.51 8.96 -20.44
CA ASN A 384 -6.94 9.69 -21.63
C ASN A 384 -8.46 9.81 -21.72
N ALA A 385 -9.20 8.79 -21.28
CA ALA A 385 -10.67 8.86 -21.19
C ALA A 385 -11.12 9.89 -20.16
N TYR A 386 -10.46 9.99 -19.00
CA TYR A 386 -10.74 11.04 -18.01
C TYR A 386 -10.51 12.43 -18.58
N VAL A 387 -9.34 12.67 -19.19
CA VAL A 387 -8.93 13.99 -19.69
C VAL A 387 -9.72 14.43 -20.93
N ASN A 388 -9.98 13.52 -21.85
CA ASN A 388 -10.53 13.87 -23.17
C ASN A 388 -12.04 13.68 -23.29
N ASP A 389 -12.67 12.94 -22.38
CA ASP A 389 -14.09 12.66 -22.43
C ASP A 389 -14.77 13.05 -21.12
N TYR A 390 -14.50 12.31 -20.03
CA TYR A 390 -15.21 12.48 -18.76
C TYR A 390 -15.23 13.94 -18.27
N MET A 391 -14.05 14.56 -18.15
CA MET A 391 -13.93 15.90 -17.60
C MET A 391 -14.35 17.01 -18.58
N LYS A 392 -14.46 16.70 -19.89
CA LYS A 392 -14.93 17.65 -20.91
C LYS A 392 -16.44 17.63 -21.10
N HIS A 393 -17.11 16.56 -20.69
CA HIS A 393 -18.55 16.35 -20.89
C HIS A 393 -19.29 16.16 -19.55
N ARG A 394 -19.01 17.01 -18.57
CA ARG A 394 -19.65 16.96 -17.23
C ARG A 394 -21.13 17.33 -17.21
N ASP A 395 -21.64 17.90 -18.30
CA ASP A 395 -23.06 18.08 -18.57
C ASP A 395 -23.77 16.74 -18.88
N VAL A 396 -23.03 15.76 -19.40
CA VAL A 396 -23.50 14.39 -19.68
C VAL A 396 -23.18 13.46 -18.50
N TYR A 397 -21.93 13.45 -18.04
CA TYR A 397 -21.48 12.61 -16.93
C TYR A 397 -21.49 13.42 -15.63
N LYS A 398 -22.63 13.43 -14.95
CA LYS A 398 -22.82 14.24 -13.74
C LYS A 398 -22.03 13.65 -12.58
N ASN A 399 -22.10 12.33 -12.43
CA ASN A 399 -21.35 11.56 -11.46
C ASN A 399 -20.44 10.53 -12.16
N TYR A 400 -19.49 9.97 -11.41
CA TYR A 400 -18.53 8.99 -11.93
C TYR A 400 -19.20 7.71 -12.45
N THR A 401 -20.31 7.28 -11.86
CA THR A 401 -21.02 6.08 -12.31
C THR A 401 -21.66 6.24 -13.69
N ASP A 402 -22.02 7.46 -14.10
CA ASP A 402 -22.52 7.76 -15.45
C ASP A 402 -21.47 7.46 -16.53
N PHE A 403 -20.18 7.48 -16.17
CA PHE A 403 -19.06 7.26 -17.09
C PHE A 403 -18.60 5.80 -17.20
N MET A 404 -19.09 4.91 -16.33
CA MET A 404 -18.70 3.49 -16.32
C MET A 404 -18.94 2.76 -17.66
N PRO A 405 -20.05 3.03 -18.40
CA PRO A 405 -20.23 2.46 -19.75
C PRO A 405 -19.14 2.87 -20.76
N GLU A 406 -18.65 4.11 -20.70
CA GLU A 406 -17.57 4.56 -21.60
C GLU A 406 -16.22 3.95 -21.18
N LEU A 407 -15.93 3.86 -19.88
CA LEU A 407 -14.75 3.13 -19.40
C LEU A 407 -14.75 1.67 -19.86
N ALA A 408 -15.91 1.00 -19.85
CA ALA A 408 -16.02 -0.37 -20.36
C ALA A 408 -15.72 -0.46 -21.87
N LYS A 409 -16.08 0.56 -22.68
CA LYS A 409 -15.68 0.62 -24.09
C LYS A 409 -14.18 0.85 -24.25
N VAL A 410 -13.58 1.70 -23.43
CA VAL A 410 -12.12 1.92 -23.41
C VAL A 410 -11.38 0.61 -23.13
N VAL A 411 -11.79 -0.12 -22.08
CA VAL A 411 -11.24 -1.44 -21.75
C VAL A 411 -11.54 -2.47 -22.85
N GLY A 412 -12.72 -2.43 -23.46
CA GLY A 412 -13.04 -3.28 -24.62
C GLY A 412 -12.16 -3.03 -25.85
N ALA A 413 -11.76 -1.77 -26.09
CA ALA A 413 -10.80 -1.44 -27.14
C ALA A 413 -9.41 -2.01 -26.83
N VAL A 414 -8.98 -1.99 -25.56
CA VAL A 414 -7.76 -2.66 -25.08
C VAL A 414 -7.85 -4.17 -25.35
N TYR A 415 -8.97 -4.79 -24.98
CA TYR A 415 -9.22 -6.22 -25.23
C TYR A 415 -9.05 -6.58 -26.70
N ASN A 416 -9.72 -5.84 -27.60
CA ASN A 416 -9.67 -6.11 -29.04
C ASN A 416 -8.27 -5.94 -29.62
N ARG A 417 -7.59 -4.83 -29.32
CA ARG A 417 -6.25 -4.56 -29.86
C ARG A 417 -5.16 -5.48 -29.30
N THR A 418 -5.41 -6.12 -28.17
CA THR A 418 -4.47 -7.06 -27.53
C THR A 418 -4.81 -8.53 -27.78
N ASP A 419 -5.88 -8.83 -28.53
CA ASP A 419 -6.41 -10.21 -28.66
C ASP A 419 -6.68 -10.85 -27.29
N GLY A 420 -7.50 -10.17 -26.48
CA GLY A 420 -7.87 -10.60 -25.14
C GLY A 420 -6.70 -10.66 -24.17
N GLY A 421 -5.70 -9.80 -24.33
CA GLY A 421 -4.48 -9.76 -23.50
C GLY A 421 -3.31 -10.58 -24.04
N LYS A 422 -3.51 -11.48 -25.03
CA LYS A 422 -2.45 -12.38 -25.52
C LYS A 422 -1.26 -11.68 -26.17
N ARG A 423 -1.46 -10.46 -26.67
CA ARG A 423 -0.41 -9.61 -27.26
C ARG A 423 0.19 -8.62 -26.27
N VAL A 424 -0.16 -8.70 -24.99
CA VAL A 424 0.46 -7.89 -23.92
C VAL A 424 1.72 -8.60 -23.47
N GLU A 425 2.85 -7.92 -23.59
CA GLU A 425 4.08 -8.32 -22.94
C GLU A 425 4.31 -7.43 -21.71
N PRO A 426 4.17 -7.96 -20.47
CA PRO A 426 4.54 -7.22 -19.28
C PRO A 426 6.02 -6.84 -19.32
N PRO A 427 6.40 -5.64 -18.84
CA PRO A 427 7.80 -5.22 -18.81
C PRO A 427 8.62 -6.17 -17.94
N THR A 428 9.85 -6.46 -18.34
CA THR A 428 10.75 -7.29 -17.52
C THR A 428 11.15 -6.53 -16.26
N THR A 429 11.13 -7.19 -15.10
CA THR A 429 11.47 -6.58 -13.81
C THR A 429 12.61 -7.34 -13.12
N VAL A 430 13.15 -6.79 -12.03
CA VAL A 430 14.17 -7.51 -11.24
C VAL A 430 13.62 -8.80 -10.65
N TYR A 431 12.32 -8.87 -10.35
CA TYR A 431 11.69 -10.14 -9.98
C TYR A 431 11.87 -11.21 -11.05
N ASP A 432 11.65 -10.87 -12.33
CA ASP A 432 11.85 -11.79 -13.45
C ASP A 432 13.31 -12.25 -13.54
N PHE A 433 14.26 -11.33 -13.35
CA PHE A 433 15.68 -11.64 -13.29
C PHE A 433 15.98 -12.63 -12.15
N LEU A 434 15.57 -12.32 -10.92
CA LEU A 434 15.86 -13.13 -9.74
C LEU A 434 15.20 -14.50 -9.82
N LYS A 435 13.97 -14.58 -10.33
CA LYS A 435 13.26 -15.85 -10.57
C LYS A 435 14.05 -16.75 -11.53
N LYS A 436 14.52 -16.20 -12.66
CA LYS A 436 15.32 -16.96 -13.64
C LYS A 436 16.71 -17.31 -13.10
N ALA A 437 17.39 -16.36 -12.47
CA ALA A 437 18.71 -16.54 -11.86
C ALA A 437 18.68 -17.62 -10.77
N ASN A 438 17.60 -17.71 -9.99
CA ASN A 438 17.43 -18.75 -8.99
C ASN A 438 17.31 -20.16 -9.58
N VAL A 439 16.99 -20.30 -10.87
CA VAL A 439 16.90 -21.60 -11.55
C VAL A 439 18.19 -21.95 -12.27
N THR A 440 18.76 -21.03 -13.04
CA THR A 440 19.90 -21.31 -13.94
C THR A 440 21.20 -20.63 -13.53
N GLY A 441 21.21 -19.91 -12.41
CA GLY A 441 22.32 -19.06 -11.98
C GLY A 441 22.39 -17.74 -12.73
N ALA A 442 23.33 -16.89 -12.34
CA ALA A 442 23.64 -15.63 -13.01
C ALA A 442 25.14 -15.36 -13.09
N THR A 443 25.56 -14.52 -14.04
CA THR A 443 26.92 -13.99 -14.11
C THR A 443 26.88 -12.49 -13.87
N VAL A 444 27.58 -12.06 -12.82
CA VAL A 444 27.82 -10.66 -12.51
C VAL A 444 29.10 -10.24 -13.22
N ALA A 445 29.02 -9.22 -14.08
CA ALA A 445 30.18 -8.73 -14.81
C ALA A 445 30.30 -7.22 -14.81
N TYR A 446 31.54 -6.72 -14.74
CA TYR A 446 31.83 -5.30 -14.58
C TYR A 446 32.84 -4.76 -15.59
N SER A 447 32.70 -3.48 -15.93
CA SER A 447 33.73 -2.75 -16.69
C SER A 447 34.99 -2.54 -15.85
N PRO A 448 36.20 -2.52 -16.44
CA PRO A 448 37.42 -2.25 -15.70
C PRO A 448 37.35 -0.90 -14.95
N GLY A 449 37.52 -0.94 -13.63
CA GLY A 449 37.46 0.23 -12.75
C GLY A 449 37.21 -0.16 -11.29
N TYR A 450 37.60 0.70 -10.35
CA TYR A 450 37.46 0.41 -8.92
C TYR A 450 35.99 0.38 -8.49
N TYR A 451 35.22 1.42 -8.84
CA TYR A 451 33.83 1.57 -8.39
C TYR A 451 32.86 0.60 -9.07
N SER A 452 32.99 0.38 -10.38
CA SER A 452 32.21 -0.64 -11.11
C SER A 452 32.43 -2.04 -10.52
N ARG A 453 33.69 -2.39 -10.19
CA ARG A 453 34.01 -3.65 -9.52
C ARG A 453 33.39 -3.73 -8.12
N ARG A 454 33.51 -2.68 -7.31
CA ARG A 454 32.96 -2.66 -5.95
C ARG A 454 31.44 -2.81 -5.96
N LEU A 455 30.74 -2.13 -6.87
CA LEU A 455 29.30 -2.27 -7.04
C LEU A 455 28.91 -3.70 -7.46
N ALA A 456 29.61 -4.27 -8.43
CA ALA A 456 29.41 -5.66 -8.86
C ALA A 456 29.70 -6.68 -7.74
N GLU A 457 30.69 -6.43 -6.88
CA GLU A 457 30.96 -7.26 -5.69
C GLU A 457 29.79 -7.22 -4.69
N ASN A 458 29.17 -6.05 -4.48
CA ASN A 458 27.98 -5.92 -3.63
C ASN A 458 26.77 -6.66 -4.23
N GLU A 459 26.51 -6.46 -5.51
CA GLU A 459 25.47 -7.17 -6.27
C GLU A 459 25.65 -8.69 -6.22
N TYR A 460 26.89 -9.16 -6.42
CA TYR A 460 27.25 -10.56 -6.31
C TYR A 460 26.96 -11.13 -4.92
N ARG A 461 27.37 -10.43 -3.86
CA ARG A 461 27.09 -10.83 -2.47
C ARG A 461 25.59 -10.84 -2.18
N TRP A 462 24.84 -9.89 -2.74
CA TRP A 462 23.39 -9.87 -2.62
C TRP A 462 22.76 -11.13 -3.24
N LEU A 463 23.14 -11.51 -4.46
CA LEU A 463 22.66 -12.76 -5.08
C LEU A 463 23.02 -14.00 -4.25
N LEU A 464 24.25 -14.08 -3.71
CA LEU A 464 24.65 -15.18 -2.84
C LEU A 464 23.83 -15.23 -1.53
N SER A 465 23.54 -14.08 -0.93
CA SER A 465 22.71 -14.00 0.30
C SER A 465 21.28 -14.50 0.07
N LEU A 466 20.81 -14.43 -1.18
CA LEU A 466 19.53 -14.98 -1.63
C LEU A 466 19.63 -16.48 -1.98
N GLY A 467 20.81 -17.09 -1.93
CA GLY A 467 21.04 -18.49 -2.31
C GLY A 467 21.09 -18.72 -3.82
N ILE A 468 21.27 -17.66 -4.61
CA ILE A 468 21.39 -17.75 -6.07
C ILE A 468 22.84 -18.07 -6.42
N ASN A 469 23.06 -19.12 -7.23
CA ASN A 469 24.40 -19.44 -7.73
C ASN A 469 24.84 -18.35 -8.72
N ALA A 470 25.97 -17.70 -8.43
CA ALA A 470 26.48 -16.62 -9.26
C ALA A 470 27.99 -16.73 -9.47
N THR A 471 28.47 -16.15 -10.58
CA THR A 471 29.90 -15.91 -10.82
C THR A 471 30.16 -14.41 -10.93
N LEU A 472 31.36 -13.95 -10.56
CA LEU A 472 31.78 -12.56 -10.66
C LEU A 472 33.06 -12.47 -11.49
N LYS A 473 33.09 -11.64 -12.53
CA LYS A 473 34.27 -11.47 -13.41
C LYS A 473 34.27 -10.14 -14.15
N PRO A 474 35.42 -9.66 -14.65
CA PRO A 474 35.42 -8.52 -15.57
C PRO A 474 34.74 -8.89 -16.90
N VAL A 475 34.15 -7.90 -17.58
CA VAL A 475 33.48 -8.08 -18.89
C VAL A 475 34.42 -8.68 -19.94
N SER A 476 35.73 -8.41 -19.86
CA SER A 476 36.75 -8.98 -20.76
C SER A 476 36.89 -10.50 -20.69
N GLU A 477 36.36 -11.13 -19.64
CA GLU A 477 36.42 -12.58 -19.41
C GLU A 477 35.06 -13.28 -19.62
N LEU A 478 34.04 -12.56 -20.10
CA LEU A 478 32.75 -13.15 -20.42
C LEU A 478 32.88 -14.12 -21.61
N THR A 479 32.41 -15.34 -21.41
CA THR A 479 32.32 -16.33 -22.49
C THR A 479 31.01 -16.18 -23.27
N GLU A 480 30.97 -16.67 -24.52
CA GLU A 480 29.72 -16.68 -25.31
C GLU A 480 28.56 -17.42 -24.61
N LYS A 481 28.88 -18.47 -23.85
CA LYS A 481 27.89 -19.21 -23.06
C LYS A 481 27.28 -18.33 -21.97
N GLU A 482 28.11 -17.56 -21.26
CA GLU A 482 27.67 -16.68 -20.19
C GLU A 482 26.91 -15.47 -20.75
N LEU A 483 27.30 -14.95 -21.91
CA LEU A 483 26.56 -13.90 -22.61
C LEU A 483 25.10 -14.28 -22.90
N ARG A 484 24.81 -15.58 -23.09
CA ARG A 484 23.45 -16.10 -23.31
C ARG A 484 22.71 -16.48 -22.03
N GLY A 485 23.32 -16.28 -20.86
CA GLY A 485 22.74 -16.57 -19.55
C GLY A 485 22.05 -15.38 -18.88
N ASN A 486 21.68 -15.50 -17.61
CA ASN A 486 21.23 -14.34 -16.83
C ASN A 486 22.45 -13.49 -16.47
N LEU A 487 22.40 -12.21 -16.81
CA LEU A 487 23.54 -11.30 -16.65
C LEU A 487 23.17 -10.16 -15.71
N MET A 488 24.09 -9.83 -14.81
CA MET A 488 24.04 -8.62 -14.00
C MET A 488 25.28 -7.79 -14.35
N LEU A 489 25.07 -6.70 -15.07
CA LEU A 489 26.14 -5.94 -15.73
C LEU A 489 26.30 -4.58 -15.07
N VAL A 490 27.52 -4.25 -14.66
CA VAL A 490 27.90 -2.92 -14.17
C VAL A 490 28.88 -2.29 -15.16
N LEU A 491 28.36 -1.45 -16.06
CA LEU A 491 29.10 -0.94 -17.20
C LEU A 491 29.40 0.55 -17.09
N TYR A 492 30.55 0.98 -17.61
CA TYR A 492 30.73 2.39 -17.95
C TYR A 492 30.16 2.68 -19.34
N SER A 493 29.80 3.94 -19.58
CA SER A 493 29.26 4.46 -20.84
C SER A 493 30.12 4.15 -22.08
N ASN A 494 31.43 3.94 -21.89
CA ASN A 494 32.40 3.62 -22.94
C ASN A 494 32.54 2.11 -23.23
N SER A 495 31.83 1.24 -22.52
CA SER A 495 31.90 -0.22 -22.70
C SER A 495 31.50 -0.63 -24.12
N SER A 496 32.30 -1.51 -24.74
CA SER A 496 31.99 -2.07 -26.07
C SER A 496 30.71 -2.92 -26.05
N LEU A 497 30.48 -3.66 -24.97
CA LEU A 497 29.29 -4.50 -24.77
C LEU A 497 28.01 -3.66 -24.75
N LEU A 498 28.09 -2.43 -24.22
CA LEU A 498 26.95 -1.51 -24.18
C LEU A 498 26.47 -1.12 -25.59
N LYS A 499 27.35 -1.06 -26.58
CA LYS A 499 26.96 -0.76 -27.98
C LYS A 499 26.04 -1.84 -28.55
N GLU A 500 26.23 -3.09 -28.15
CA GLU A 500 25.38 -4.20 -28.56
C GLU A 500 24.05 -4.21 -27.79
N LEU A 501 24.11 -3.94 -26.48
CA LEU A 501 22.93 -3.84 -25.62
C LEU A 501 22.01 -2.65 -25.97
N ASN A 502 22.58 -1.50 -26.33
CA ASN A 502 21.86 -0.26 -26.72
C ASN A 502 20.86 -0.46 -27.88
N LYS A 503 21.01 -1.53 -28.69
CA LYS A 503 20.05 -1.85 -29.74
C LYS A 503 18.68 -2.23 -29.16
N ASN A 504 18.68 -2.90 -28.00
CA ASN A 504 17.50 -3.46 -27.34
C ASN A 504 17.15 -2.78 -26.01
N ALA A 505 18.07 -1.99 -25.44
CA ALA A 505 17.85 -1.21 -24.23
C ALA A 505 16.85 -0.05 -24.45
N LEU A 506 16.12 0.33 -23.40
CA LEU A 506 15.21 1.49 -23.44
C LEU A 506 15.98 2.80 -23.29
N VAL A 507 17.15 2.77 -22.67
CA VAL A 507 18.07 3.90 -22.56
C VAL A 507 19.27 3.65 -23.46
N THR A 508 19.55 4.61 -24.32
CA THR A 508 20.78 4.63 -25.11
C THR A 508 21.80 5.56 -24.48
N VAL A 509 23.01 5.04 -24.29
CA VAL A 509 24.12 5.78 -23.68
C VAL A 509 25.12 6.19 -24.74
N ASN A 510 25.54 7.46 -24.74
CA ASN A 510 26.59 7.97 -25.60
C ASN A 510 27.46 8.99 -24.83
N GLY A 511 28.57 8.51 -24.28
CA GLY A 511 29.43 9.31 -23.39
C GLY A 511 28.67 9.70 -22.13
N SER A 512 28.68 11.00 -21.79
CA SER A 512 27.95 11.55 -20.64
C SER A 512 26.46 11.82 -20.91
N LYS A 513 25.93 11.40 -22.07
CA LYS A 513 24.52 11.60 -22.44
C LYS A 513 23.74 10.29 -22.40
N PHE A 514 22.61 10.31 -21.73
CA PHE A 514 21.61 9.24 -21.76
C PHE A 514 20.37 9.73 -22.49
N TYR A 515 19.81 8.91 -23.37
CA TYR A 515 18.50 9.16 -23.96
C TYR A 515 17.54 8.04 -23.58
N SER A 516 16.46 8.39 -22.88
CA SER A 516 15.40 7.44 -22.53
C SER A 516 14.37 7.42 -23.65
N ARG A 517 14.24 6.28 -24.33
CA ARG A 517 13.18 6.05 -25.33
C ARG A 517 11.79 6.06 -24.68
N ALA A 518 11.71 5.77 -23.37
CA ALA A 518 10.47 5.75 -22.62
C ALA A 518 9.94 7.16 -22.31
N SER A 519 10.82 8.10 -21.95
CA SER A 519 10.43 9.49 -21.65
C SER A 519 10.63 10.45 -22.82
N GLY A 520 11.41 10.07 -23.84
CA GLY A 520 11.83 10.97 -24.91
C GLY A 520 12.84 12.04 -24.47
N LYS A 521 13.36 11.95 -23.23
CA LYS A 521 14.29 12.93 -22.66
C LYS A 521 15.75 12.52 -22.85
N THR A 522 16.61 13.53 -22.97
CA THR A 522 18.06 13.38 -22.89
C THR A 522 18.56 13.98 -21.58
N TYR A 523 19.38 13.22 -20.89
CA TYR A 523 20.01 13.56 -19.62
C TYR A 523 21.52 13.68 -19.82
N THR A 524 22.16 14.58 -19.09
CA THR A 524 23.61 14.81 -19.16
C THR A 524 24.19 15.04 -17.78
N GLY A 525 25.32 14.42 -17.46
CA GLY A 525 25.99 14.61 -16.16
C GLY A 525 26.69 13.34 -15.67
N GLU A 526 27.11 13.34 -14.40
CA GLU A 526 27.53 12.14 -13.68
C GLU A 526 26.27 11.34 -13.28
N LEU A 527 25.89 10.36 -14.10
CA LEU A 527 24.57 9.74 -14.04
C LEU A 527 24.68 8.21 -14.02
N GLU A 528 23.87 7.56 -13.18
CA GLU A 528 23.66 6.10 -13.15
C GLU A 528 22.30 5.77 -13.75
N VAL A 529 22.28 4.84 -14.70
CA VAL A 529 21.06 4.30 -15.31
C VAL A 529 20.92 2.84 -14.95
N PHE A 530 19.68 2.45 -14.63
CA PHE A 530 19.32 1.09 -14.27
C PHE A 530 18.22 0.55 -15.19
N GLU A 531 18.41 -0.67 -15.72
CA GLU A 531 17.43 -1.36 -16.57
C GLU A 531 17.38 -2.87 -16.33
N VAL A 532 16.21 -3.46 -16.60
CA VAL A 532 16.05 -4.92 -16.69
C VAL A 532 15.30 -5.29 -17.96
N PHE A 533 15.87 -6.16 -18.80
CA PHE A 533 15.26 -6.55 -20.07
C PHE A 533 15.61 -7.98 -20.46
N LYS A 534 14.82 -8.57 -21.38
CA LYS A 534 15.10 -9.89 -21.97
C LYS A 534 16.49 -9.89 -22.60
N ASN A 535 17.28 -10.93 -22.36
CA ASN A 535 18.64 -11.01 -22.89
C ASN A 535 18.60 -11.07 -24.44
N PRO A 536 19.29 -10.16 -25.14
CA PRO A 536 19.21 -10.05 -26.61
C PRO A 536 19.89 -11.22 -27.34
N TRP A 537 20.77 -11.97 -26.66
CA TRP A 537 21.38 -13.19 -27.20
C TRP A 537 20.60 -14.47 -26.85
N ASN A 538 19.62 -14.38 -25.94
CA ASN A 538 18.74 -15.47 -25.53
C ASN A 538 17.53 -14.94 -24.74
N GLU A 539 16.36 -14.82 -25.36
CA GLU A 539 15.15 -14.27 -24.72
C GLU A 539 14.66 -15.05 -23.50
N SER A 540 15.11 -16.31 -23.33
CA SER A 540 14.82 -17.10 -22.13
C SER A 540 15.58 -16.60 -20.89
N SER A 541 16.63 -15.81 -21.05
CA SER A 541 17.41 -15.20 -19.97
C SER A 541 17.12 -13.70 -19.82
N VAL A 542 17.60 -13.09 -18.74
CA VAL A 542 17.37 -11.67 -18.42
C VAL A 542 18.68 -10.97 -18.12
N VAL A 543 18.77 -9.71 -18.56
CA VAL A 543 19.86 -8.79 -18.24
C VAL A 543 19.36 -7.78 -17.21
N TYR A 544 20.07 -7.70 -16.10
CA TYR A 544 20.06 -6.60 -15.14
C TYR A 544 21.24 -5.70 -15.51
N LEU A 545 21.00 -4.46 -15.92
CA LEU A 545 22.02 -3.55 -16.42
C LEU A 545 22.08 -2.28 -15.56
N THR A 546 23.27 -1.98 -15.06
CA THR A 546 23.62 -0.70 -14.46
C THR A 546 24.67 -0.03 -15.33
N VAL A 547 24.45 1.23 -15.75
CA VAL A 547 25.42 2.02 -16.51
C VAL A 547 25.74 3.33 -15.82
N GLY A 548 27.02 3.58 -15.56
CA GLY A 548 27.54 4.86 -15.09
C GLY A 548 28.23 5.64 -16.22
N THR A 549 28.13 6.97 -16.21
CA THR A 549 28.86 7.82 -17.19
C THR A 549 30.36 7.82 -16.96
N ASP A 550 30.78 7.75 -15.71
CA ASP A 550 32.14 7.88 -15.21
C ASP A 550 32.27 7.26 -13.80
N GLU A 551 33.45 7.38 -13.19
CA GLU A 551 33.72 6.86 -11.84
C GLU A 551 32.88 7.53 -10.75
N GLY A 552 32.54 8.82 -10.90
CA GLY A 552 31.73 9.59 -9.94
C GLY A 552 30.30 9.07 -9.86
N ALA A 553 29.73 8.65 -11.00
CA ALA A 553 28.39 8.07 -11.08
C ALA A 553 28.18 6.83 -10.19
N PHE A 554 29.22 6.01 -9.96
CA PHE A 554 29.14 4.84 -9.08
C PHE A 554 29.57 5.14 -7.63
N TYR A 555 30.27 6.26 -7.39
CA TYR A 555 30.69 6.66 -6.06
C TYR A 555 29.49 7.12 -5.20
N SER A 556 28.59 7.92 -5.77
CA SER A 556 27.40 8.45 -5.10
C SER A 556 26.37 7.37 -4.74
N THR A 557 26.35 6.24 -5.45
CA THR A 557 25.31 5.21 -5.33
C THR A 557 25.70 4.01 -4.47
N GLY A 558 27.00 3.83 -4.18
CA GLY A 558 27.52 2.75 -3.33
C GLY A 558 27.01 2.78 -1.88
N PHE A 559 26.48 3.92 -1.41
CA PHE A 559 25.89 4.10 -0.08
C PHE A 559 24.35 3.96 -0.07
N ILE A 560 23.69 4.09 -1.24
CA ILE A 560 22.22 4.23 -1.32
C ILE A 560 21.53 2.92 -1.72
N ARG A 561 22.23 1.98 -2.36
CA ARG A 561 21.67 0.63 -2.65
C ARG A 561 21.38 -0.22 -1.41
N GLU A 562 21.98 0.08 -0.26
CA GLU A 562 21.58 -0.55 1.02
C GLU A 562 20.20 -0.05 1.53
N TYR A 563 19.72 1.09 1.03
CA TYR A 563 18.49 1.74 1.46
C TYR A 563 17.41 1.84 0.38
N TYR A 564 17.75 1.59 -0.89
CA TYR A 564 16.74 1.61 -1.95
C TYR A 564 15.84 0.41 -1.87
N LEU A 565 14.56 0.74 -1.82
CA LEU A 565 13.52 -0.15 -1.40
C LEU A 565 13.46 -1.32 -2.39
N THR A 566 14.03 -2.47 -2.05
CA THR A 566 13.96 -3.74 -2.77
C THR A 566 12.56 -4.04 -3.34
N TYR A 567 11.43 -3.58 -2.75
CA TYR A 567 10.09 -3.63 -3.36
C TYR A 567 10.02 -2.86 -4.69
N LEU A 568 10.51 -1.62 -4.73
CA LEU A 568 10.69 -0.89 -5.99
C LEU A 568 11.64 -1.68 -6.89
N ILE A 569 12.80 -2.15 -6.40
CA ILE A 569 13.76 -2.90 -7.22
C ILE A 569 13.07 -4.12 -7.89
N PHE A 570 12.31 -4.95 -7.17
CA PHE A 570 11.61 -6.13 -7.72
C PHE A 570 10.68 -5.80 -8.88
N PHE A 571 10.04 -4.63 -8.84
CA PHE A 571 9.09 -4.20 -9.85
C PHE A 571 9.59 -3.03 -10.70
N VAL A 572 10.88 -2.64 -10.57
CA VAL A 572 11.45 -1.57 -11.36
C VAL A 572 11.53 -2.07 -12.81
N PRO A 573 10.82 -1.42 -13.73
CA PRO A 573 10.88 -1.69 -15.16
C PRO A 573 12.14 -1.12 -15.79
N ALA A 574 12.47 -1.58 -17.00
CA ALA A 574 13.43 -0.90 -17.85
C ALA A 574 13.11 0.59 -18.06
N GLY A 575 14.14 1.42 -18.18
CA GLY A 575 14.03 2.84 -18.52
C GLY A 575 13.86 3.79 -17.33
N THR A 576 13.97 3.30 -16.08
CA THR A 576 13.97 4.17 -14.89
C THR A 576 15.31 4.89 -14.83
N THR A 577 15.29 6.19 -15.17
CA THR A 577 16.46 7.05 -14.98
C THR A 577 16.48 7.39 -13.49
N LEU A 578 17.44 6.85 -12.75
CA LEU A 578 17.64 7.27 -11.37
C LEU A 578 18.46 8.56 -11.42
N GLU A 579 17.76 9.68 -11.56
CA GLU A 579 18.39 11.00 -11.37
C GLU A 579 18.61 11.20 -9.88
N TRP A 580 19.83 10.93 -9.42
CA TRP A 580 20.26 11.24 -8.06
C TRP A 580 20.84 12.65 -8.08
N ALA A 581 20.09 13.61 -7.54
CA ALA A 581 20.59 14.94 -7.23
C ALA A 581 21.54 14.90 -6.02
#